data_AF-F7JUY2-F1
#
_entry.id   AF-F7JUY2-F1
#
_cell.length_a   1.000
_cell.length_b   1.000
_cell.length_c   1.000
_cell.angle_alpha   90.00
_cell.angle_beta   90.00
_cell.angle_gamma   90.00
#
_symmetry.space_group_name_H-M   'P 1'
#
loop_
_entity.id
_entity.type
_entity.pdbx_description
1 polymer ?
#
loop_
_entity_poly.entity_id
_entity_poly.type
_entity_poly.pdbx_seq_one_letter_code
_entity_poly.pdbx_strand_id
1 'polypeptide(L)'
;MFPILAGYIAMALADRPALMPGIVGGLLAKSGMTMAAEEAGWVSSGFFGALIAGFAAGLIMLGLKKILEKLPKALEGTKPMLLYPFLGIAAMGALMVFVVNPPVGAFNEWLNQVLASMGESSRVLLGAVLGGMVPPIGIALATLFFKNRFTKSEQQTVATNFIMGLSFITEGAIPFAASDPLLFLAAVAAGSVVAMLGIVLLKKPLAAK
;
A
#
# COMPACT_ATOMS: atom_id res chain seq x y z
N MET A 1 7.14 3.76 8.41
CA MET A 1 5.86 3.03 8.47
C MET A 1 5.95 1.59 7.96
N PHE A 2 6.70 1.29 6.88
CA PHE A 2 6.76 -0.06 6.29
C PHE A 2 7.10 -1.22 7.25
N PRO A 3 8.07 -1.10 8.19
CA PRO A 3 8.36 -2.18 9.14
C PRO A 3 7.18 -2.51 10.05
N ILE A 4 6.49 -1.47 10.53
CA ILE A 4 5.36 -1.62 11.43
C ILE A 4 4.18 -2.26 10.68
N LEU A 5 3.86 -1.75 9.49
CA LEU A 5 2.81 -2.30 8.65
C LEU A 5 3.03 -3.80 8.37
N ALA A 6 4.21 -4.16 7.85
CA ALA A 6 4.54 -5.55 7.52
C ALA A 6 4.54 -6.46 8.76
N GLY A 7 5.06 -5.97 9.89
CA GLY A 7 5.06 -6.68 11.17
C GLY A 7 3.66 -7.03 11.66
N TYR A 8 2.73 -6.08 11.65
CA TYR A 8 1.36 -6.32 12.12
C TYR A 8 0.55 -7.19 11.15
N ILE A 9 0.78 -7.09 9.84
CA ILE A 9 0.18 -8.02 8.86
C ILE A 9 0.67 -9.45 9.13
N ALA A 10 1.98 -9.64 9.32
CA ALA A 10 2.55 -10.95 9.61
C ALA A 10 2.02 -11.52 10.93
N MET A 11 1.93 -10.69 11.97
CA MET A 11 1.41 -11.08 13.28
C MET A 11 -0.07 -11.46 13.22
N ALA A 12 -0.88 -10.77 12.42
CA ALA A 12 -2.29 -11.11 12.22
C ALA A 12 -2.47 -12.49 11.53
N LEU A 13 -1.48 -12.94 10.74
CA LEU A 13 -1.53 -14.22 10.05
C LEU A 13 -1.01 -15.40 10.90
N ALA A 14 0.04 -15.18 11.69
CA ALA A 14 0.81 -16.26 12.31
C ALA A 14 1.29 -15.96 13.74
N ASP A 15 0.56 -15.10 14.45
CA ASP A 15 0.79 -14.67 15.83
C ASP A 15 2.12 -13.93 16.05
N ARG A 16 2.43 -13.67 17.33
CA ARG A 16 3.60 -12.93 17.79
C ARG A 16 4.95 -13.39 17.20
N PRO A 17 5.23 -14.69 16.98
CA PRO A 17 6.51 -15.11 16.40
C PRO A 17 6.79 -14.54 15.00
N ALA A 18 5.74 -14.25 14.22
CA ALA A 18 5.86 -13.70 12.87
C ALA A 18 6.18 -12.20 12.84
N LEU A 19 6.03 -11.50 13.98
CA LEU A 19 6.21 -10.06 14.07
C LEU A 19 7.61 -9.63 13.62
N MET A 20 8.65 -10.28 14.14
CA MET A 20 10.03 -9.91 13.80
C MET A 20 10.41 -10.17 12.34
N PRO A 21 10.13 -11.36 11.77
CA PRO A 21 10.27 -11.57 10.33
C PRO A 21 9.52 -10.51 9.50
N GLY A 22 8.29 -10.15 9.88
CA GLY A 22 7.52 -9.10 9.20
C GLY A 22 8.17 -7.72 9.28
N ILE A 23 8.64 -7.32 10.46
CA ILE A 23 9.36 -6.04 10.66
C ILE A 23 10.62 -5.99 9.80
N VAL A 24 11.42 -7.07 9.81
CA VAL A 24 12.65 -7.14 9.01
C VAL A 24 12.32 -7.11 7.52
N GLY A 25 11.30 -7.85 7.07
CA GLY A 25 10.84 -7.78 5.69
C GLY A 25 10.42 -6.36 5.27
N GLY A 26 9.69 -5.64 6.13
CA GLY A 26 9.33 -4.24 5.89
C GLY A 26 10.51 -3.26 5.93
N LEU A 27 11.57 -3.55 6.70
CA LEU A 27 12.83 -2.80 6.68
C LEU A 27 13.58 -3.04 5.36
N LEU A 28 13.66 -4.29 4.91
CA LEU A 28 14.28 -4.66 3.64
C LEU A 28 13.53 -4.08 2.45
N ALA A 29 12.20 -3.99 2.53
CA ALA A 29 11.40 -3.31 1.52
C ALA A 29 11.73 -1.81 1.46
N LYS A 30 11.90 -1.18 2.63
CA LYS A 30 12.29 0.22 2.72
C LYS A 30 13.69 0.46 2.15
N SER A 31 14.67 -0.36 2.53
CA SER A 31 16.06 -0.19 2.10
C SER A 31 16.28 -0.54 0.63
N GLY A 32 15.43 -1.40 0.05
CA GLY A 32 15.62 -1.85 -1.34
C GLY A 32 16.76 -2.82 -1.51
N MET A 33 17.29 -3.36 -0.41
CA MET A 33 18.45 -4.26 -0.42
C MET A 33 18.21 -5.45 -1.35
N THR A 34 19.09 -5.63 -2.33
CA THR A 34 19.02 -6.72 -3.31
C THR A 34 20.42 -7.24 -3.61
N MET A 35 20.51 -8.52 -3.97
CA MET A 35 21.77 -9.13 -4.45
C MET A 35 21.96 -8.99 -5.95
N ALA A 36 20.93 -8.50 -6.66
CA ALA A 36 20.97 -8.31 -8.11
C ALA A 36 21.68 -7.01 -8.54
N ALA A 37 22.01 -6.13 -7.60
CA ALA A 37 22.66 -4.85 -7.85
C ALA A 37 23.59 -4.47 -6.69
N GLU A 38 24.60 -3.65 -6.98
CA GLU A 38 25.45 -3.02 -5.97
C GLU A 38 24.64 -2.09 -5.06
N GLU A 39 25.18 -1.77 -3.88
CA GLU A 39 24.51 -0.94 -2.87
C GLU A 39 24.04 0.41 -3.41
N ALA A 40 24.82 1.02 -4.32
CA ALA A 40 24.46 2.28 -4.98
C ALA A 40 23.22 2.17 -5.89
N GLY A 41 22.89 0.96 -6.36
CA GLY A 41 21.75 0.66 -7.23
C GLY A 41 20.53 0.11 -6.49
N TRP A 42 20.52 0.09 -5.16
CA TRP A 42 19.37 -0.38 -4.41
C TRP A 42 18.19 0.57 -4.52
N VAL A 43 17.09 0.03 -5.04
CA VAL A 43 15.82 0.75 -5.14
C VAL A 43 14.84 0.21 -4.11
N SER A 44 14.29 1.10 -3.30
CA SER A 44 13.21 0.78 -2.36
C SER A 44 12.03 0.13 -3.10
N SER A 45 11.56 -1.02 -2.61
CA SER A 45 10.31 -1.64 -3.09
C SER A 45 9.06 -1.01 -2.45
N GLY A 46 9.25 -0.04 -1.54
CA GLY A 46 8.21 0.84 -1.06
C GLY A 46 7.05 0.14 -0.35
N PHE A 47 5.86 0.70 -0.49
CA PHE A 47 4.63 0.14 0.10
C PHE A 47 4.33 -1.28 -0.40
N PHE A 48 4.50 -1.54 -1.70
CA PHE A 48 4.21 -2.84 -2.31
C PHE A 48 5.12 -3.94 -1.75
N GLY A 49 6.43 -3.67 -1.62
CA GLY A 49 7.36 -4.60 -1.00
C GLY A 49 7.01 -4.87 0.47
N ALA A 50 6.57 -3.85 1.21
CA ALA A 50 6.15 -4.00 2.61
C ALA A 50 4.87 -4.85 2.76
N LEU A 51 3.91 -4.70 1.84
CA LEU A 51 2.69 -5.50 1.81
C LEU A 51 3.02 -6.98 1.55
N ILE A 52 3.82 -7.26 0.53
CA ILE A 52 4.28 -8.62 0.18
C ILE A 52 5.06 -9.22 1.35
N ALA A 53 5.98 -8.47 1.95
CA ALA A 53 6.76 -8.91 3.09
C ALA A 53 5.88 -9.30 4.29
N GLY A 54 4.82 -8.53 4.57
CA GLY A 54 3.89 -8.85 5.66
C GLY A 54 3.20 -10.20 5.49
N PHE A 55 2.63 -10.46 4.31
CA PHE A 55 1.99 -11.75 4.02
C PHE A 55 3.00 -12.89 3.96
N ALA A 56 4.15 -12.67 3.32
CA ALA A 56 5.20 -13.68 3.22
C ALA A 56 5.76 -14.08 4.59
N ALA A 57 5.94 -13.13 5.52
CA ALA A 57 6.40 -13.43 6.88
C ALA A 57 5.39 -14.30 7.64
N GLY A 58 4.10 -14.01 7.48
CA GLY A 58 3.03 -14.85 8.01
C GLY A 58 3.11 -16.28 7.49
N LEU A 59 3.21 -16.45 6.16
CA LEU A 59 3.28 -17.77 5.53
C LEU A 59 4.56 -18.54 5.90
N ILE A 60 5.72 -17.87 5.90
CA ILE A 60 6.99 -18.44 6.34
C ILE A 60 6.87 -18.96 7.79
N MET A 61 6.25 -18.17 8.67
CA MET A 61 6.09 -18.56 10.07
C MET A 61 5.15 -19.75 10.25
N LEU A 62 4.04 -19.83 9.49
CA LEU A 62 3.17 -21.01 9.50
C LEU A 62 3.90 -22.27 9.02
N GLY A 63 4.71 -22.14 7.97
CA GLY A 63 5.57 -23.22 7.49
C GLY A 63 6.59 -23.66 8.55
N LEU A 64 7.27 -22.71 9.20
CA LEU A 64 8.25 -23.00 10.24
C LEU A 64 7.63 -23.68 11.46
N LYS A 65 6.46 -23.22 11.93
CA LYS A 65 5.70 -23.88 13.01
C LYS A 65 5.47 -25.35 12.66
N LYS A 66 4.95 -25.63 11.46
CA LYS A 66 4.67 -26.98 10.99
C LYS A 66 5.92 -27.87 10.84
N ILE A 67 7.03 -27.31 10.37
CA ILE A 67 8.30 -28.05 10.23
C ILE A 67 8.90 -28.38 11.60
N LEU A 68 8.88 -27.42 12.52
CA LEU A 68 9.52 -27.51 13.83
C LEU A 68 8.64 -28.19 14.90
N GLU A 69 7.37 -28.48 14.61
CA GLU A 69 6.50 -29.31 15.45
C GLU A 69 7.09 -30.70 15.71
N LYS A 70 7.85 -31.27 14.75
CA LYS A 70 8.44 -32.61 14.87
C LYS A 70 9.69 -32.69 15.76
N LEU A 71 10.18 -31.57 16.29
CA LEU A 71 11.39 -31.56 17.12
C LEU A 71 11.14 -32.16 18.51
N PRO A 72 12.16 -32.82 19.12
CA PRO A 72 12.06 -33.43 20.44
C PRO A 72 11.73 -32.42 21.55
N LYS A 73 11.06 -32.88 22.61
CA LYS A 73 10.55 -32.06 23.73
C LYS A 73 11.57 -31.12 24.36
N ALA A 74 12.86 -31.48 24.33
CA ALA A 74 13.96 -30.65 24.81
C ALA A 74 14.07 -29.28 24.11
N LEU A 75 13.55 -29.14 22.87
CA LEU A 75 13.65 -27.92 22.07
C LEU A 75 12.38 -27.05 22.11
N GLU A 76 11.33 -27.43 22.85
CA GLU A 76 10.07 -26.69 22.87
C GLU A 76 10.24 -25.25 23.38
N GLY A 77 11.09 -25.02 24.38
CA GLY A 77 11.41 -23.67 24.87
C GLY A 77 12.25 -22.85 23.88
N THR A 78 13.14 -23.50 23.12
CA THR A 78 14.03 -22.83 22.14
C THR A 78 13.30 -22.41 20.87
N LYS A 79 12.18 -23.07 20.54
CA LYS A 79 11.36 -22.79 19.34
C LYS A 79 10.95 -21.31 19.22
N PRO A 80 10.20 -20.73 20.17
CA PRO A 80 9.74 -19.34 20.07
C PRO A 80 10.83 -18.31 20.38
N MET A 81 11.85 -18.67 21.16
CA MET A 81 12.88 -17.72 21.58
C MET A 81 13.97 -17.52 20.51
N LEU A 82 14.34 -18.59 19.79
CA LEU A 82 15.48 -18.57 18.87
C LEU A 82 15.12 -19.10 17.48
N LEU A 83 14.55 -20.30 17.39
CA LEU A 83 14.37 -20.96 16.09
C LEU A 83 13.40 -20.19 15.19
N TYR A 84 12.24 -19.77 15.70
CA TYR A 84 11.27 -19.01 14.93
C TYR A 84 11.80 -17.64 14.50
N PRO A 85 12.36 -16.79 15.42
CA PRO A 85 12.92 -15.52 15.00
C PRO A 85 14.09 -15.68 14.03
N PHE A 86 15.04 -16.57 14.30
CA PHE A 86 16.25 -16.72 13.49
C PHE A 86 15.93 -17.24 12.09
N LEU A 87 15.24 -18.39 12.00
CA LEU A 87 14.92 -19.00 10.71
C LEU A 87 13.90 -18.17 9.94
N GLY A 88 12.95 -17.55 10.62
CA GLY A 88 11.97 -16.67 10.01
C GLY A 88 12.61 -15.43 9.41
N ILE A 89 13.53 -14.77 10.13
CA ILE A 89 14.27 -13.62 9.63
C ILE A 89 15.19 -14.02 8.48
N ALA A 90 15.92 -15.14 8.60
CA ALA A 90 16.81 -15.61 7.54
C ALA A 90 16.04 -15.94 6.25
N ALA A 91 14.94 -16.68 6.35
CA ALA A 91 14.09 -17.00 5.21
C ALA A 91 13.45 -15.75 4.60
N MET A 92 12.98 -14.82 5.43
CA MET A 92 12.44 -13.54 4.96
C MET A 92 13.51 -12.70 4.26
N GLY A 93 14.70 -12.60 4.84
CA GLY A 93 15.84 -11.90 4.27
C GLY A 93 16.20 -12.45 2.90
N ALA A 94 16.33 -13.77 2.78
CA ALA A 94 16.59 -14.42 1.50
C ALA A 94 15.47 -14.14 0.49
N LEU A 95 14.20 -14.32 0.87
CA LEU A 95 13.07 -14.06 -0.02
C LEU A 95 13.06 -12.60 -0.54
N MET A 96 13.22 -11.64 0.36
CA MET A 96 13.18 -10.23 0.00
C MET A 96 14.34 -9.84 -0.90
N VAL A 97 15.55 -10.24 -0.52
CA VAL A 97 16.78 -9.81 -1.19
C VAL A 97 16.96 -10.48 -2.56
N PHE A 98 16.58 -11.74 -2.70
CA PHE A 98 16.77 -12.48 -3.95
C PHE A 98 15.56 -12.45 -4.89
N VAL A 99 14.34 -12.38 -4.36
CA VAL A 99 13.12 -12.61 -5.15
C VAL A 99 12.23 -11.38 -5.23
N VAL A 100 11.95 -10.70 -4.11
CA VAL A 100 10.92 -9.64 -4.08
C VAL A 100 11.50 -8.27 -4.45
N ASN A 101 12.60 -7.84 -3.83
CA ASN A 101 13.15 -6.51 -4.05
C ASN A 101 13.62 -6.25 -5.48
N PRO A 102 14.29 -7.16 -6.21
CA PRO A 102 14.67 -6.88 -7.59
C PRO A 102 13.49 -6.49 -8.51
N PRO A 103 12.40 -7.29 -8.62
CA PRO A 103 11.29 -6.93 -9.49
C PRO A 103 10.41 -5.80 -8.93
N VAL A 104 10.13 -5.78 -7.62
CA VAL A 104 9.24 -4.78 -7.02
C VAL A 104 9.94 -3.42 -6.91
N GLY A 105 11.24 -3.41 -6.64
CA GLY A 105 12.08 -2.21 -6.71
C GLY A 105 12.08 -1.63 -8.12
N ALA A 106 12.33 -2.44 -9.15
CA ALA A 106 12.27 -1.99 -10.55
C ALA A 106 10.88 -1.43 -10.93
N PHE A 107 9.80 -2.07 -10.47
CA PHE A 107 8.44 -1.56 -10.66
C PHE A 107 8.22 -0.21 -9.96
N ASN A 108 8.70 -0.08 -8.72
CA ASN A 108 8.60 1.17 -7.98
C ASN A 108 9.43 2.30 -8.63
N GLU A 109 10.62 1.98 -9.14
CA GLU A 109 11.43 2.94 -9.89
C GLU A 109 10.76 3.36 -11.18
N TRP A 110 10.18 2.41 -11.93
CA TRP A 110 9.41 2.73 -13.13
C TRP A 110 8.24 3.66 -12.82
N LEU A 111 7.48 3.38 -11.75
CA LEU A 111 6.43 4.28 -11.29
C LEU A 111 6.98 5.66 -10.94
N ASN A 112 8.08 5.73 -10.20
CA ASN A 112 8.72 7.00 -9.84
C ASN A 112 9.21 7.76 -11.07
N GLN A 113 9.73 7.08 -12.08
CA GLN A 113 10.19 7.69 -13.33
C GLN A 113 9.02 8.18 -14.18
N VAL A 114 7.92 7.43 -14.26
CA VAL A 114 6.68 7.91 -14.87
C VAL A 114 6.20 9.17 -14.14
N LEU A 115 6.17 9.16 -12.80
CA LEU A 115 5.79 10.32 -12.00
C LEU A 115 6.78 11.50 -12.16
N ALA A 116 8.08 11.24 -12.23
CA ALA A 116 9.11 12.26 -12.41
C ALA A 116 9.09 12.86 -13.83
N SER A 117 8.76 12.07 -14.84
CA SER A 117 8.53 12.55 -16.22
C SER A 117 7.32 13.47 -16.33
N MET A 118 6.43 13.43 -15.32
CA MET A 118 5.32 14.37 -15.16
C MET A 118 5.71 15.60 -14.30
N GLY A 119 6.98 15.68 -13.83
CA GLY A 119 7.48 16.56 -12.76
C GLY A 119 7.94 17.97 -13.17
N GLU A 120 8.09 18.31 -14.45
CA GLU A 120 8.42 19.70 -14.84
C GLU A 120 7.29 20.70 -14.56
N SER A 121 6.10 20.24 -14.18
CA SER A 121 4.95 21.14 -14.07
C SER A 121 3.93 20.61 -13.08
N SER A 122 4.07 20.88 -11.77
CA SER A 122 3.03 21.08 -10.72
C SER A 122 1.76 20.17 -10.66
N ARG A 123 1.59 19.21 -11.57
CA ARG A 123 0.33 18.57 -11.97
C ARG A 123 0.15 17.22 -11.27
N VAL A 124 1.24 16.57 -10.87
CA VAL A 124 1.20 15.33 -10.08
C VAL A 124 0.87 15.61 -8.63
N LEU A 125 1.43 16.67 -8.01
CA LEU A 125 1.03 17.07 -6.65
C LEU A 125 -0.45 17.46 -6.63
N LEU A 126 -0.91 18.23 -7.63
CA LEU A 126 -2.33 18.49 -7.83
C LEU A 126 -3.11 17.19 -8.07
N GLY A 127 -2.60 16.26 -8.89
CA GLY A 127 -3.23 14.97 -9.15
C GLY A 127 -3.37 14.08 -7.93
N ALA A 128 -2.37 14.06 -7.03
CA ALA A 128 -2.39 13.32 -5.78
C ALA A 128 -3.37 13.94 -4.77
N VAL A 129 -3.35 15.26 -4.65
CA VAL A 129 -4.31 16.04 -3.85
C VAL A 129 -5.74 15.79 -4.36
N LEU A 130 -5.97 15.89 -5.67
CA LEU A 130 -7.26 15.60 -6.28
C LEU A 130 -7.64 14.13 -6.13
N GLY A 131 -6.70 13.18 -6.25
CA GLY A 131 -6.93 11.75 -6.06
C GLY A 131 -7.41 11.41 -4.64
N GLY A 132 -6.96 12.15 -3.63
CA GLY A 132 -7.44 12.01 -2.25
C GLY A 132 -8.81 12.64 -2.01
N MET A 133 -9.14 13.75 -2.68
CA MET A 133 -10.41 14.46 -2.46
C MET A 133 -11.57 13.94 -3.32
N VAL A 134 -11.28 13.52 -4.56
CA VAL A 134 -12.28 13.20 -5.58
C VAL A 134 -13.15 11.98 -5.22
N PRO A 135 -12.64 10.86 -4.67
CA PRO A 135 -13.49 9.72 -4.35
C PRO A 135 -14.59 10.04 -3.32
N PRO A 136 -14.29 10.55 -2.11
CA PRO A 136 -15.31 10.85 -1.11
C PRO A 136 -16.23 12.02 -1.53
N ILE A 137 -15.70 13.08 -2.16
CA ILE A 137 -16.53 14.19 -2.66
C ILE A 137 -17.44 13.73 -3.80
N GLY A 138 -16.91 12.92 -4.73
CA GLY A 138 -17.65 12.35 -5.84
C GLY A 138 -18.81 11.47 -5.37
N ILE A 139 -18.58 10.62 -4.36
CA ILE A 139 -19.64 9.82 -3.73
C ILE A 139 -20.69 10.72 -3.07
N ALA A 140 -20.27 11.72 -2.29
CA ALA A 140 -21.20 12.63 -1.63
C ALA A 140 -22.10 13.36 -2.63
N LEU A 141 -21.52 13.89 -3.72
CA LEU A 141 -22.25 14.56 -4.79
C LEU A 141 -23.15 13.60 -5.58
N ALA A 142 -22.64 12.43 -5.96
CA ALA A 142 -23.44 11.44 -6.67
C ALA A 142 -24.65 10.99 -5.84
N THR A 143 -24.46 10.82 -4.54
CA THR A 143 -25.52 10.43 -3.61
C THR A 143 -26.55 11.55 -3.41
N LEU A 144 -26.12 12.82 -3.41
CA LEU A 144 -27.00 14.00 -3.38
C LEU A 144 -27.85 14.12 -4.65
N PHE A 145 -27.25 14.04 -5.83
CA PHE A 145 -27.93 14.27 -7.11
C PHE A 145 -28.74 13.05 -7.59
N PHE A 146 -28.26 11.84 -7.31
CA PHE A 146 -28.86 10.58 -7.79
C PHE A 146 -29.34 9.70 -6.64
N LYS A 147 -29.98 10.29 -5.62
CA LYS A 147 -30.46 9.61 -4.40
C LYS A 147 -31.17 8.28 -4.65
N ASN A 148 -31.93 8.14 -5.75
CA ASN A 148 -32.68 6.93 -6.08
C ASN A 148 -31.81 5.72 -6.50
N ARG A 149 -30.50 5.94 -6.76
CA ARG A 149 -29.53 4.89 -7.08
C ARG A 149 -28.81 4.32 -5.86
N PHE A 150 -28.94 4.97 -4.70
CA PHE A 150 -28.21 4.63 -3.48
C PHE A 150 -29.17 4.09 -2.40
N THR A 151 -28.68 3.16 -1.59
CA THR A 151 -29.40 2.61 -0.44
C THR A 151 -29.59 3.66 0.65
N LYS A 152 -30.54 3.41 1.58
CA LYS A 152 -30.77 4.30 2.73
C LYS A 152 -29.55 4.45 3.63
N SER A 153 -28.72 3.41 3.75
CA SER A 153 -27.48 3.45 4.51
C SER A 153 -26.43 4.33 3.82
N GLU A 154 -26.27 4.21 2.50
CA GLU A 154 -25.34 5.04 1.72
C GLU A 154 -25.75 6.52 1.71
N GLN A 155 -27.05 6.81 1.64
CA GLN A 155 -27.58 8.18 1.70
C GLN A 155 -27.20 8.91 3.00
N GLN A 156 -27.05 8.19 4.11
CA GLN A 156 -26.65 8.78 5.40
C GLN A 156 -25.16 9.15 5.43
N THR A 157 -24.34 8.60 4.53
CA THR A 157 -22.90 8.86 4.47
C THR A 157 -22.53 10.16 3.75
N VAL A 158 -23.50 10.88 3.16
CA VAL A 158 -23.26 12.10 2.37
C VAL A 158 -22.45 13.14 3.13
N ALA A 159 -22.89 13.52 4.34
CA ALA A 159 -22.21 14.55 5.13
C ALA A 159 -20.81 14.09 5.55
N THR A 160 -20.68 12.83 5.96
CA THR A 160 -19.41 12.22 6.36
C THR A 160 -18.41 12.19 5.20
N ASN A 161 -18.84 11.75 4.02
CA ASN A 161 -18.01 11.73 2.81
C ASN A 161 -17.63 13.13 2.34
N PHE A 162 -18.49 14.13 2.54
CA PHE A 162 -18.13 15.52 2.24
C PHE A 162 -17.01 16.03 3.15
N ILE A 163 -17.11 15.80 4.46
CA ILE A 163 -16.10 16.20 5.44
C ILE A 163 -14.78 15.46 5.20
N MET A 164 -14.84 14.14 5.00
CA MET A 164 -13.65 13.32 4.77
C MET A 164 -12.91 13.74 3.50
N GLY A 165 -13.64 14.04 2.42
CA GLY A 165 -13.04 14.54 1.20
C GLY A 165 -12.37 15.91 1.31
N LEU A 166 -12.94 16.82 2.10
CA LEU A 166 -12.29 18.10 2.39
C LEU A 166 -11.03 17.95 3.26
N SER A 167 -10.99 16.90 4.08
CA SER A 167 -9.87 16.58 4.98
C SER A 167 -8.84 15.61 4.37
N PHE A 168 -8.94 15.26 3.08
CA PHE A 168 -8.06 14.28 2.41
C PHE A 168 -8.10 12.86 3.01
N ILE A 169 -9.23 12.49 3.59
CA ILE A 169 -9.49 11.17 4.17
C ILE A 169 -10.38 10.41 3.19
N THR A 170 -9.94 9.24 2.72
CA THR A 170 -10.62 8.46 1.65
C THR A 170 -11.38 7.24 2.16
N GLU A 171 -11.36 7.00 3.46
CA GLU A 171 -11.89 5.80 4.10
C GLU A 171 -13.41 5.65 3.91
N GLY A 172 -14.12 6.78 3.75
CA GLY A 172 -15.57 6.79 3.50
C GLY A 172 -15.94 6.27 2.10
N ALA A 173 -14.95 6.15 1.20
CA ALA A 173 -15.11 5.54 -0.11
C ALA A 173 -14.87 4.03 -0.12
N ILE A 174 -14.28 3.44 0.93
CA ILE A 174 -13.98 1.99 1.01
C ILE A 174 -15.23 1.12 0.79
N PRO A 175 -16.40 1.42 1.41
CA PRO A 175 -17.60 0.60 1.20
C PRO A 175 -18.07 0.59 -0.25
N PHE A 176 -17.90 1.71 -0.96
CA PHE A 176 -18.26 1.88 -2.37
C PHE A 176 -17.22 1.28 -3.31
N ALA A 177 -15.94 1.29 -2.94
CA ALA A 177 -14.88 0.63 -3.67
C ALA A 177 -14.97 -0.91 -3.54
N ALA A 178 -15.44 -1.40 -2.40
CA ALA A 178 -15.58 -2.83 -2.15
C ALA A 178 -16.75 -3.47 -2.92
N SER A 179 -17.79 -2.70 -3.28
CA SER A 179 -18.96 -3.22 -4.00
C SER A 179 -18.68 -3.47 -5.48
N ASP A 180 -17.94 -2.58 -6.15
CA ASP A 180 -17.43 -2.79 -7.51
C ASP A 180 -16.08 -2.08 -7.72
N PRO A 181 -14.95 -2.78 -7.45
CA PRO A 181 -13.62 -2.18 -7.46
C PRO A 181 -13.19 -1.66 -8.83
N LEU A 182 -13.55 -2.37 -9.90
CA LEU A 182 -13.15 -2.02 -11.27
C LEU A 182 -13.87 -0.76 -11.73
N LEU A 183 -15.19 -0.71 -11.54
CA LEU A 183 -15.98 0.46 -11.89
C LEU A 183 -15.61 1.66 -11.01
N PHE A 184 -15.36 1.43 -9.72
CA PHE A 184 -14.91 2.46 -8.80
C PHE A 184 -13.58 3.09 -9.24
N LEU A 185 -12.57 2.26 -9.55
CA LEU A 185 -11.28 2.75 -10.03
C LEU A 185 -11.42 3.52 -11.34
N ALA A 186 -12.23 3.01 -12.29
CA ALA A 186 -12.48 3.69 -13.56
C ALA A 186 -13.18 5.05 -13.36
N ALA A 187 -14.18 5.11 -12.47
CA ALA A 187 -14.92 6.32 -12.16
C ALA A 187 -14.05 7.37 -11.44
N VAL A 188 -13.23 6.95 -10.48
CA VAL A 188 -12.28 7.83 -9.78
C VAL A 188 -11.24 8.37 -10.76
N ALA A 189 -10.64 7.50 -11.59
CA ALA A 189 -9.67 7.93 -12.60
C ALA A 189 -10.27 8.96 -13.56
N ALA A 190 -11.48 8.71 -14.07
CA ALA A 190 -12.20 9.65 -14.93
C ALA A 190 -12.50 10.97 -14.21
N GLY A 191 -12.99 10.93 -12.97
CA GLY A 191 -13.28 12.11 -12.16
C GLY A 191 -12.03 12.97 -11.88
N SER A 192 -10.91 12.33 -11.56
CA SER A 192 -9.62 13.02 -11.36
C SER A 192 -9.11 13.68 -12.63
N VAL A 193 -9.29 13.07 -13.81
CA VAL A 193 -8.96 13.68 -15.11
C VAL A 193 -9.81 14.91 -15.37
N VAL A 194 -11.12 14.84 -15.14
CA VAL A 194 -12.03 15.97 -15.32
C VAL A 194 -11.67 17.13 -14.38
N ALA A 195 -11.40 16.83 -13.11
CA ALA A 195 -10.99 17.83 -12.13
C ALA A 195 -9.66 18.50 -12.53
N MET A 196 -8.69 17.71 -13.01
CA MET A 196 -7.41 18.23 -13.48
C MET A 196 -7.58 19.13 -14.71
N LEU A 197 -8.37 18.71 -15.70
CA LEU A 197 -8.67 19.53 -16.89
C LEU A 197 -9.36 20.84 -16.51
N GLY A 198 -10.32 20.81 -15.59
CA GLY A 198 -10.98 22.01 -15.08
C GLY A 198 -9.99 23.02 -14.49
N ILE A 199 -9.04 22.56 -13.67
CA ILE A 199 -8.01 23.43 -13.09
C ILE A 199 -7.07 23.99 -14.17
N VAL A 200 -6.68 23.18 -15.15
CA VAL A 200 -5.83 23.63 -16.26
C VAL A 200 -6.54 24.71 -17.08
N LEU A 201 -7.84 24.57 -17.35
CA LEU A 201 -8.63 25.56 -18.08
C LEU A 201 -8.84 26.85 -17.28
N LEU A 202 -8.93 26.77 -15.95
CA LEU A 202 -9.10 27.94 -15.07
C LEU A 202 -7.80 28.71 -14.84
N LYS A 203 -6.63 28.08 -15.05
CA LYS A 203 -5.33 28.74 -14.90
C LYS A 203 -5.02 29.57 -16.14
N LYS A 204 -5.04 30.90 -16.03
CA LYS A 204 -4.55 31.80 -17.09
C LYS A 204 -3.09 31.44 -17.45
N PRO A 205 -2.70 31.45 -18.74
CA PRO A 205 -1.31 31.21 -19.13
C PRO A 205 -0.42 32.26 -18.46
N LEU A 206 0.69 31.82 -17.88
CA LEU A 206 1.70 32.72 -17.33
C LEU A 206 2.20 33.58 -18.50
N ALA A 207 2.02 34.90 -18.42
CA ALA A 207 2.67 35.81 -19.35
C ALA A 207 4.18 35.57 -19.24
N ALA A 208 4.82 35.19 -20.35
CA ALA A 208 6.26 35.02 -20.41
C ALA A 208 6.91 36.33 -19.96
N LYS A 209 7.67 36.27 -18.87
CA LYS A 209 8.65 37.29 -18.50
C LYS A 209 10.02 36.76 -18.85
#